data_AF-A0A7U7GDI4-F1
#
_entry.id   AF-A0A7U7GDI4-F1
#
_cell.length_a   1.000
_cell.length_b   1.000
_cell.length_c   1.000
_cell.angle_alpha   90.00
_cell.angle_beta   90.00
_cell.angle_gamma   90.00
#
_symmetry.space_group_name_H-M   'P 1'
#
loop_
_entity.id
_entity.type
_entity.pdbx_description
1 polymer ?
#
loop_
_entity_poly.entity_id
_entity_poly.type
_entity_poly.pdbx_seq_one_letter_code
_entity_poly.pdbx_strand_id
1 'polypeptide(L)' 'MEQTLRNWVKASAAGKLNAPGTKPITPEQMELSRLRAENVRLKMHVDLLKKATAYFAKDVL' A
#
# COMPACT_ATOMS: atom_id res chain seq x y z
N MET A 1 -18.55 -15.08 21.95
CA MET A 1 -17.33 -15.16 21.10
C MET A 1 -17.49 -14.46 19.74
N GLU A 2 -18.66 -14.54 19.08
CA GLU A 2 -18.90 -13.86 17.78
C GLU A 2 -18.72 -12.32 17.83
N GLN A 3 -19.06 -11.71 18.96
CA GLN A 3 -18.95 -10.24 19.15
C GLN A 3 -17.48 -9.75 19.11
N THR A 4 -16.54 -10.53 19.65
CA THR A 4 -15.12 -10.15 19.73
C THR A 4 -14.47 -10.12 18.34
N LEU A 5 -14.76 -11.12 17.51
CA LEU A 5 -14.30 -11.19 16.12
C LEU A 5 -14.87 -10.03 15.28
N ARG A 6 -16.18 -9.76 15.39
CA ARG A 6 -16.79 -8.60 14.70
C ARG A 6 -16.18 -7.27 15.12
N ASN A 7 -15.88 -7.11 16.40
CA ASN A 7 -15.23 -5.90 16.92
C ASN A 7 -13.80 -5.75 16.39
N TRP A 8 -13.04 -6.85 16.26
CA TRP A 8 -11.70 -6.84 15.68
C TRP A 8 -11.70 -6.53 14.18
N VAL A 9 -12.63 -7.10 13.42
CA VAL A 9 -12.80 -6.79 11.99
C VAL A 9 -13.11 -5.31 11.80
N LYS A 10 -14.02 -4.74 12.61
CA LYS A 10 -14.32 -3.29 12.57
C LYS A 10 -13.11 -2.43 12.97
N ALA A 11 -12.35 -2.83 13.99
CA ALA A 11 -11.14 -2.12 14.42
C ALA A 11 -10.05 -2.17 13.35
N SER A 12 -9.90 -3.31 12.65
CA SER A 12 -8.99 -3.46 11.52
C SER A 12 -9.35 -2.53 10.37
N ALA A 13 -10.63 -2.53 9.96
CA ALA A 13 -11.12 -1.67 8.90
C ALA A 13 -10.97 -0.18 9.26
N ALA A 14 -11.07 0.16 10.55
CA ALA A 14 -10.88 1.52 11.04
C ALA A 14 -9.40 1.91 11.28
N GLY A 15 -8.43 1.02 11.02
CA GLY A 15 -7.01 1.28 11.28
C GLY A 15 -6.64 1.42 12.77
N LYS A 16 -7.48 0.90 13.67
CA LYS A 16 -7.32 1.02 15.13
C LYS A 16 -6.66 -0.18 15.80
N LEU A 17 -6.25 -1.19 15.02
CA LEU A 17 -5.49 -2.32 15.54
C LEU A 17 -4.04 -1.90 15.81
N ASN A 18 -3.77 -1.45 17.02
CA ASN A 18 -2.42 -1.25 17.52
C ASN A 18 -2.04 -2.44 18.40
N ALA A 19 -0.82 -2.96 18.25
CA ALA A 19 -0.32 -3.99 19.16
C ALA A 19 -0.16 -3.41 20.58
N PRO A 20 -0.31 -4.22 21.63
CA PRO A 20 -0.03 -3.76 23.00
C PRO A 20 1.36 -3.12 23.08
N GLY A 21 1.45 -1.89 23.59
CA GLY A 21 2.70 -1.15 23.73
C GLY A 21 3.16 -0.37 22.48
N THR A 22 2.46 -0.45 21.35
CA THR A 22 2.75 0.41 20.19
C THR A 22 2.12 1.79 20.32
N LYS A 23 2.87 2.83 19.95
CA LYS A 23 2.33 4.20 19.86
C LYS A 23 1.19 4.22 18.83
N PRO A 24 0.08 4.93 19.11
CA PRO A 24 -0.98 5.11 18.14
C PRO A 24 -0.42 5.70 16.85
N ILE A 25 -0.71 5.07 15.71
CA ILE A 25 -0.37 5.63 14.40
C ILE A 25 -1.29 6.82 14.16
N THR A 26 -0.72 7.98 13.82
CA THR A 26 -1.53 9.15 13.47
C THR A 26 -2.11 9.01 12.06
N PRO A 27 -3.24 9.67 11.74
CA PRO A 27 -3.81 9.65 10.38
C PRO A 27 -2.79 10.03 9.30
N GLU A 28 -1.91 11.00 9.59
CA GLU A 28 -0.87 11.48 8.69
C GLU A 28 0.19 10.40 8.43
N GLN A 29 0.56 9.61 9.44
CA GLN A 29 1.50 8.49 9.29
C GLN A 29 0.90 7.36 8.44
N MET A 30 -0.40 7.10 8.59
CA MET A 30 -1.11 6.13 7.78
C MET A 30 -1.19 6.58 6.32
N GLU A 31 -1.52 7.84 6.08
CA GLU A 31 -1.55 8.42 4.74
C GLU A 31 -0.15 8.43 4.10
N LEU A 32 0.89 8.78 4.85
CA LEU A 32 2.27 8.69 4.38
C LEU A 32 2.64 7.26 3.97
N SER A 33 2.21 6.26 4.73
CA SER A 33 2.44 4.85 4.42
C SER A 33 1.71 4.43 3.14
N ARG A 34 0.46 4.85 2.97
CA ARG A 34 -0.35 4.62 1.76
C ARG A 34 0.31 5.24 0.53
N LEU A 35 0.72 6.51 0.62
CA LEU A 35 1.38 7.24 -0.46
C LEU A 35 2.73 6.61 -0.84
N ARG A 36 3.51 6.14 0.14
CA ARG A 36 4.78 5.41 -0.13
C ARG A 36 4.53 4.11 -0.90
N ALA A 37 3.53 3.32 -0.50
CA ALA A 37 3.17 2.10 -1.21
C ALA A 37 2.71 2.38 -2.65
N GLU A 38 1.90 3.42 -2.84
CA GLU A 38 1.46 3.87 -4.15
C GLU A 38 2.62 4.36 -5.02
N ASN A 39 3.56 5.13 -4.45
CA ASN A 39 4.74 5.60 -5.16
C ASN A 39 5.63 4.44 -5.65
N VAL A 40 5.85 3.41 -4.82
CA VAL A 40 6.60 2.21 -5.20
C VAL A 40 5.93 1.49 -6.36
N ARG A 41 4.60 1.30 -6.30
CA ARG A 41 3.82 0.69 -7.39
C ARG A 41 3.93 1.49 -8.69
N LEU A 42 3.80 2.81 -8.63
CA LEU A 42 3.92 3.67 -9.81
C LEU A 42 5.32 3.62 -10.43
N LYS A 43 6.38 3.61 -9.62
CA LYS A 43 7.76 3.44 -10.12
C LYS A 43 7.93 2.11 -10.85
N MET A 44 7.39 1.03 -10.29
CA MET A 44 7.40 -0.27 -10.96
C MET A 44 6.67 -0.24 -12.32
N HIS A 45 5.51 0.43 -12.41
CA HIS A 45 4.80 0.59 -13.68
C HIS A 45 5.63 1.38 -14.71
N VAL A 46 6.27 2.47 -14.28
CA VAL A 46 7.14 3.26 -15.16
C VAL A 46 8.30 2.42 -15.69
N ASP A 47 8.93 1.60 -14.85
CA ASP A 47 10.03 0.74 -15.27
C ASP A 47 9.59 -0.37 -16.23
N LEU A 48 8.39 -0.93 -16.03
CA LEU A 48 7.80 -1.89 -16.98
C LEU A 48 7.53 -1.22 -18.33
N LEU A 49 6.96 -0.01 -18.34
CA LEU A 49 6.71 0.73 -19.57
C LEU A 49 8.02 1.05 -20.31
N LYS A 50 9.06 1.48 -19.61
CA LYS A 50 10.39 1.70 -20.23
C LYS A 50 10.92 0.43 -20.89
N LYS A 51 10.81 -0.72 -20.23
CA LYS A 51 11.22 -2.02 -20.79
C LYS A 51 10.41 -2.37 -22.04
N ALA A 52 9.09 -2.16 -22.01
CA ALA A 52 8.22 -2.40 -23.15
C ALA A 52 8.56 -1.46 -24.32
N THR A 53 8.71 -0.16 -24.08
CA THR A 53 9.11 0.81 -25.10
C THR A 53 10.46 0.46 -25.71
N ALA A 54 11.44 0.06 -24.90
CA ALA A 54 12.75 -0.36 -25.39
C ALA A 54 12.71 -1.66 -26.21
N TYR A 55 11.81 -2.59 -25.87
CA TYR A 55 11.58 -3.80 -26.67
C TYR A 55 11.00 -3.44 -28.04
N PHE A 56 9.89 -2.69 -28.08
CA PHE A 56 9.23 -2.33 -29.33
C PHE A 56 10.08 -1.42 -30.23
N ALA A 57 10.92 -0.55 -29.66
CA ALA A 57 11.83 0.27 -30.44
C ALA A 57 12.87 -0.54 -31.23
N LYS A 58 13.18 -1.79 -30.82
CA LYS A 58 14.08 -2.68 -31.55
C LYS A 58 13.43 -3.31 -32.78
N ASP A 59 12.11 -3.49 -32.76
CA ASP A 59 11.35 -4.10 -33.86
C ASP A 59 10.97 -3.09 -34.96
N VAL A 60 11.21 -1.79 -34.74
CA VAL A 60 10.90 -0.70 -35.68
C VAL A 60 12.12 -0.32 -36.56
N LEU A 61 13.32 -0.83 -36.23
CA LEU A 61 14.55 -0.70 -37.02
C LEU A 61 14.76 -1.92 -37.92
#